data_AF-A0A962JJU1-F1
#
_entry.id   AF-A0A962JJU1-F1
#
_cell.length_a   1.000
_cell.length_b   1.000
_cell.length_c   1.000
_cell.angle_alpha   90.00
_cell.angle_beta   90.00
_cell.angle_gamma   90.00
#
_symmetry.space_group_name_H-M   'P 1'
#
loop_
_entity.id
_entity.type
_entity.pdbx_description
1 polymer ?
#
loop_
_entity_poly.entity_id
_entity_poly.type
_entity_poly.pdbx_seq_one_letter_code
_entity_poly.pdbx_strand_id
1 'polypeptide(L)' 'LDEAVIQAASTRAKPIMLTGLAAMLGALFILDDPIFNGLAISLISGILVSTFLTLVLIPLLYFGLQKRASQT' A
#
# COMPACT_ATOMS: atom_id res chain seq x y z
N LEU A 1 11.55 -12.66 18.25
CA LEU A 1 10.68 -11.47 18.18
C LEU A 1 10.68 -10.89 16.77
N ASP A 2 11.85 -10.69 16.20
CA ASP A 2 12.05 -10.20 14.83
C ASP A 2 11.28 -10.96 13.75
N GLU A 3 11.39 -12.29 13.76
CA GLU A 3 10.70 -13.16 12.80
C GLU A 3 9.17 -13.05 12.89
N ALA A 4 8.62 -12.88 14.10
CA ALA A 4 7.20 -12.68 14.32
C ALA A 4 6.70 -11.33 13.79
N VAL A 5 7.54 -10.28 13.88
CA VAL A 5 7.21 -8.95 13.32
C VAL A 5 7.26 -8.98 11.79
N ILE A 6 8.25 -9.65 11.20
CA ILE A 6 8.34 -9.85 9.75
C ILE A 6 7.14 -10.64 9.23
N GLN A 7 6.76 -11.72 9.92
CA GLN A 7 5.62 -12.54 9.55
C GLN A 7 4.30 -11.76 9.69
N ALA A 8 4.13 -10.99 10.75
CA ALA A 8 2.98 -10.10 10.93
C ALA A 8 2.90 -9.02 9.85
N ALA A 9 4.04 -8.44 9.43
CA ALA A 9 4.11 -7.46 8.34
C ALA A 9 3.77 -8.09 6.98
N SER A 10 4.31 -9.28 6.69
CA SER A 10 4.06 -10.03 5.46
C SER A 10 2.57 -10.41 5.31
N THR A 11 1.92 -10.80 6.41
CA THR A 11 0.51 -11.20 6.39
C THR A 11 -0.43 -10.03 6.03
N ARG A 12 0.01 -8.78 6.20
CA ARG A 12 -0.76 -7.57 5.84
C ARG A 12 -0.62 -7.17 4.37
N ALA A 13 0.45 -7.58 3.69
CA ALA A 13 0.69 -7.21 2.29
C ALA A 13 -0.42 -7.74 1.35
N LYS A 14 -0.86 -8.99 1.56
CA LYS A 14 -1.92 -9.62 0.76
C LYS A 14 -3.27 -8.87 0.87
N PRO A 15 -3.80 -8.62 2.08
CA PRO A 15 -5.01 -7.80 2.26
C PRO A 15 -4.88 -6.40 1.66
N ILE A 16 -3.74 -5.71 1.87
CA ILE A 16 -3.53 -4.35 1.35
C ILE A 16 -3.63 -4.33 -0.18
N MET A 17 -2.94 -5.25 -0.87
CA MET A 17 -3.03 -5.36 -2.32
C MET A 17 -4.47 -5.64 -2.78
N LEU A 18 -5.19 -6.55 -2.12
CA LEU A 18 -6.57 -6.87 -2.47
C LEU A 18 -7.49 -5.65 -2.32
N THR A 19 -7.33 -4.87 -1.24
CA THR A 19 -8.12 -3.65 -1.03
C THR A 19 -7.81 -2.55 -2.06
N GLY A 20 -6.53 -2.37 -2.40
CA GLY A 20 -6.12 -1.39 -3.40
C GLY A 20 -6.67 -1.74 -4.78
N LEU A 21 -6.59 -3.02 -5.18
CA LEU A 21 -7.16 -3.49 -6.44
C LEU A 21 -8.68 -3.33 -6.49
N ALA A 22 -9.39 -3.67 -5.41
CA ALA A 22 -10.84 -3.48 -5.35
C ALA A 22 -11.24 -2.02 -5.53
N ALA A 23 -10.51 -1.09 -4.89
CA ALA A 23 -10.76 0.34 -5.04
C ALA A 23 -10.43 0.87 -6.45
N MET A 24 -9.34 0.40 -7.07
CA MET A 24 -9.00 0.75 -8.45
C MET A 24 -10.09 0.27 -9.43
N LEU A 25 -10.58 -0.96 -9.27
CA LEU A 25 -11.67 -1.50 -10.10
C LEU A 25 -12.97 -0.70 -9.93
N GLY A 26 -13.30 -0.27 -8.72
CA GLY A 26 -14.44 0.62 -8.49
C GLY A 26 -14.25 2.00 -9.14
N ALA A 27 -13.04 2.55 -9.10
CA ALA A 27 -12.71 3.82 -9.72
C ALA A 27 -12.74 3.78 -11.25
N LEU A 28 -12.45 2.63 -11.87
CA LEU A 28 -12.60 2.44 -13.32
C LEU A 28 -14.07 2.57 -13.77
N PHE A 29 -15.02 2.14 -12.95
CA PHE A 29 -16.45 2.27 -13.27
C PHE A 29 -16.94 3.73 -13.26
N ILE A 30 -16.35 4.58 -12.41
CA ILE A 30 -16.69 6.02 -12.32
C ILE A 30 -16.00 6.83 -13.43
N LEU A 31 -15.04 6.24 -14.14
CA LEU A 31 -14.24 6.92 -15.16
C LEU A 31 -15.06 7.27 -16.41
N ASP A 32 -16.15 6.53 -16.67
CA ASP A 32 -17.08 6.76 -17.78
C ASP A 32 -17.92 8.04 -17.59
N ASP A 33 -18.04 8.56 -16.36
CA ASP A 33 -18.79 9.78 -16.08
C ASP A 33 -17.90 11.04 -16.27
N PRO A 34 -18.24 11.96 -17.20
CA PRO A 34 -17.44 13.16 -17.47
C PRO A 34 -17.23 14.09 -16.27
N ILE A 35 -18.15 14.04 -15.30
CA ILE A 35 -18.11 14.84 -14.07
C ILE A 35 -17.02 14.35 -13.12
N PHE A 36 -16.80 13.03 -13.04
CA PHE A 36 -15.87 12.41 -12.10
C PHE A 36 -14.60 11.87 -12.75
N ASN A 37 -14.44 12.03 -14.06
CA ASN A 37 -13.29 11.52 -14.81
C ASN A 37 -11.94 11.97 -14.20
N GLY A 38 -11.81 13.27 -13.86
CA GLY A 38 -10.60 13.79 -13.21
C GLY A 38 -10.36 13.24 -11.79
N LEU A 39 -11.45 12.99 -11.04
CA LEU A 39 -11.39 12.37 -9.71
C LEU A 39 -10.94 10.91 -9.81
N ALA A 40 -11.49 10.14 -10.76
CA ALA A 40 -11.18 8.73 -10.96
C ALA A 40 -9.69 8.53 -11.29
N ILE A 41 -9.14 9.34 -12.20
CA ILE A 41 -7.72 9.29 -12.56
C ILE A 41 -6.82 9.61 -11.36
N SER A 42 -7.19 10.63 -10.58
CA SER A 42 -6.45 11.02 -9.37
C SER A 42 -6.50 9.92 -8.31
N LEU A 43 -7.65 9.26 -8.15
CA LEU A 43 -7.84 8.19 -7.19
C LEU A 43 -7.04 6.93 -7.57
N ILE A 44 -7.11 6.49 -8.83
CA ILE A 44 -6.39 5.30 -9.30
C ILE A 44 -4.88 5.49 -9.16
N SER A 45 -4.35 6.63 -9.63
CA SER A 45 -2.92 6.94 -9.52
C SER A 45 -2.47 7.07 -8.07
N GLY A 46 -3.25 7.76 -7.23
CA GLY A 46 -2.97 7.91 -5.80
C GLY A 46 -2.94 6.58 -5.06
N ILE A 47 -3.92 5.70 -5.30
CA ILE A 47 -3.96 4.36 -4.69
C ILE A 47 -2.77 3.52 -5.19
N LEU A 48 -2.43 3.60 -6.47
CA LEU A 48 -1.32 2.85 -7.05
C LEU A 48 0.02 3.24 -6.40
N VAL A 49 0.30 4.54 -6.33
CA VAL A 49 1.52 5.06 -5.70
C VAL A 49 1.53 4.76 -4.20
N SER A 50 0.41 4.96 -3.50
CA SER A 50 0.30 4.69 -2.05
C SER A 50 0.48 3.21 -1.71
N THR A 51 -0.08 2.31 -2.52
CA THR A 51 0.06 0.86 -2.34
C THR A 51 1.51 0.43 -2.54
N PHE A 52 2.15 0.91 -3.62
CA PHE A 52 3.56 0.61 -3.88
C PHE A 52 4.46 1.15 -2.77
N LEU A 53 4.25 2.42 -2.38
CA LEU A 53 4.96 3.04 -1.28
C LEU A 53 4.79 2.24 0.00
N THR A 54 3.58 1.82 0.35
CA THR A 54 3.31 1.05 1.58
C THR A 54 4.05 -0.28 1.59
N LEU A 55 4.02 -1.03 0.49
CA LEU A 55 4.71 -2.33 0.38
C LEU A 55 6.23 -2.21 0.50
N VAL A 56 6.82 -1.10 0.05
CA VAL A 56 8.26 -0.83 0.14
C VAL A 56 8.63 -0.18 1.48
N LEU A 57 7.78 0.70 2.00
CA LEU A 57 7.99 1.47 3.23
C LEU A 57 8.00 0.56 4.46
N ILE A 58 7.07 -0.40 4.56
CA ILE A 58 6.99 -1.32 5.70
C ILE A 58 8.32 -2.08 5.92
N PRO A 59 8.92 -2.78 4.92
CA PRO A 59 10.19 -3.44 5.11
C PRO A 59 11.34 -2.46 5.37
N LEU A 60 11.36 -1.30 4.69
CA LEU A 60 12.37 -0.26 4.93
C LEU A 60 12.37 0.25 6.38
N LEU A 61 11.19 0.53 6.92
CA LEU A 61 11.02 0.94 8.31
C LEU A 61 11.44 -0.17 9.27
N TYR A 62 11.08 -1.42 8.97
CA TYR A 62 11.49 -2.57 9.78
C TYR A 62 13.02 -2.71 9.85
N PHE A 63 13.70 -2.74 8.71
CA PHE A 63 15.16 -2.82 8.65
C PHE A 63 15.83 -1.61 9.33
N GLY A 64 15.27 -0.41 9.16
CA GLY A 64 15.77 0.82 9.78
C GLY A 64 15.65 0.78 11.31
N LEU A 65 14.51 0.34 11.84
CA LEU A 65 14.28 0.20 13.28
C LEU A 65 15.14 -0.92 13.88
N GLN A 66 15.26 -2.05 13.19
CA GLN A 66 16.11 -3.16 13.66
C GLN A 66 17.58 -2.75 13.72
N LYS A 67 18.09 -2.06 12.69
CA LYS A 67 19.47 -1.53 12.68
C LYS A 67 19.74 -0.54 13.83
N ARG A 68 18.76 0.28 14.20
CA ARG A 68 18.86 1.19 15.34
C ARG A 68 18.85 0.45 16.68
N ALA A 69 17.99 -0.56 16.81
CA ALA A 69 17.92 -1.40 18.01
C ALA A 69 19.22 -2.19 18.26
N SER A 70 19.95 -2.59 17.21
CA SER A 70 21.26 -3.25 17.34
C SER A 70 22.42 -2.32 17.65
N GLN A 71 22.22 -1.00 17.62
CA GLN A 71 23.25 0.00 17.96
C GLN A 71 23.16 0.54 19.40
N THR A 72 22.14 0.16 20.15
CA THR A 72 21.99 0.50 21.59
C THR A 72 22.27 -0.73 22.43
#